data_AF-A0A661FZU9-F1
#
_entry.id   AF-A0A661FZU9-F1
#
_cell.length_a   1.000
_cell.length_b   1.000
_cell.length_c   1.000
_cell.angle_alpha   90.00
_cell.angle_beta   90.00
_cell.angle_gamma   90.00
#
_symmetry.space_group_name_H-M   'P 1'
#
loop_
_entity.id
_entity.type
_entity.pdbx_description
1 polymer ?
#
loop_
_entity_poly.entity_id
_entity_poly.type
_entity_poly.pdbx_seq_one_letter_code
_entity_poly.pdbx_strand_id
1 'polypeptide(L)'
;MSATEKSTRRKVTNESALFLILLLVGLLFLPIVIYAVGTAIFGDYAGNGFWDFLGLLHSELWAGEPVVWFLVLSPYLIWQIFRMTIWAFRRPHVAN
;
A
#
# COMPACT_ATOMS: atom_id res chain seq x y z
N MET A 1 -32.93 9.70 10.94
CA MET A 1 -31.68 9.02 10.54
C MET A 1 -31.51 7.79 11.40
N SER A 2 -31.49 6.63 10.77
CA SER A 2 -31.45 5.32 11.43
C SER A 2 -30.07 5.07 12.06
N ALA A 3 -30.01 4.38 13.21
CA ALA A 3 -28.76 4.01 13.87
C ALA A 3 -27.80 3.24 12.94
N THR A 4 -28.36 2.50 11.99
CA THR A 4 -27.64 1.75 10.95
C THR A 4 -26.86 2.68 10.00
N GLU A 5 -27.44 3.82 9.60
CA GLU A 5 -26.78 4.78 8.69
C GLU A 5 -25.54 5.42 9.33
N LYS A 6 -25.63 5.74 10.63
CA LYS A 6 -24.50 6.30 11.40
C LYS A 6 -23.35 5.30 11.52
N SER A 7 -23.66 4.02 11.73
CA SER A 7 -22.66 2.94 11.84
C SER A 7 -21.94 2.70 10.50
N THR A 8 -22.69 2.59 9.41
CA THR A 8 -22.12 2.39 8.06
C THR A 8 -21.22 3.56 7.66
N ARG A 9 -21.65 4.81 7.88
CA ARG A 9 -20.85 6.00 7.57
C ARG A 9 -19.53 5.99 8.33
N ARG A 10 -19.55 5.67 9.63
CA ARG A 10 -18.34 5.60 10.46
C ARG A 10 -17.36 4.54 9.97
N LYS A 11 -17.87 3.36 9.57
CA LYS A 11 -17.05 2.29 9.02
C LYS A 11 -16.41 2.69 7.68
N VAL A 12 -17.16 3.31 6.78
CA VAL A 12 -16.64 3.80 5.50
C VAL A 12 -15.56 4.85 5.71
N THR A 13 -15.79 5.82 6.60
CA THR A 13 -14.78 6.85 6.93
C THR A 13 -13.50 6.22 7.48
N ASN A 14 -13.60 5.25 8.37
CA ASN A 14 -12.43 4.56 8.93
C ASN A 14 -11.64 3.79 7.86
N GLU A 15 -12.33 3.06 6.97
CA GLU A 15 -11.67 2.32 5.89
C GLU A 15 -11.04 3.28 4.85
N SER A 16 -11.70 4.40 4.54
CA SER A 16 -11.10 5.44 3.68
C SER A 16 -9.88 6.10 4.30
N ALA A 17 -9.90 6.36 5.61
CA ALA A 17 -8.76 6.91 6.33
C ALA A 17 -7.58 5.92 6.34
N LEU A 18 -7.87 4.64 6.60
CA LEU A 18 -6.88 3.56 6.52
C LEU A 18 -6.26 3.47 5.12
N PHE A 19 -7.08 3.50 4.08
CA PHE A 19 -6.60 3.50 2.69
C PHE A 19 -5.69 4.69 2.41
N LEU A 20 -6.10 5.91 2.77
CA LEU A 20 -5.31 7.12 2.57
C LEU A 20 -3.98 7.08 3.33
N ILE A 21 -3.99 6.62 4.58
CA ILE A 21 -2.77 6.48 5.38
C ILE A 21 -1.80 5.49 4.70
N LEU A 22 -2.29 4.31 4.31
CA LEU A 22 -1.44 3.29 3.69
C LEU A 22 -0.97 3.69 2.29
N LEU A 23 -1.78 4.45 1.54
CA LEU A 23 -1.38 5.06 0.28
C LEU A 23 -0.26 6.08 0.49
N LEU A 24 -0.37 6.96 1.49
CA LEU A 24 0.69 7.92 1.82
C LEU A 24 1.97 7.22 2.30
N VAL A 25 1.84 6.13 3.05
CA VAL A 25 2.99 5.28 3.42
C VAL A 25 3.64 4.69 2.17
N GLY A 26 2.83 4.15 1.24
CA GLY A 26 3.30 3.64 -0.04
C GLY A 26 3.96 4.71 -0.92
N LEU A 27 3.48 5.94 -0.87
CA LEU A 27 4.02 7.03 -1.68
C LEU A 27 5.28 7.64 -1.10
N LEU A 28 5.38 7.76 0.23
CA LEU A 28 6.47 8.49 0.90
C LEU A 28 7.56 7.57 1.46
N PHE A 29 7.17 6.48 2.12
CA PHE A 29 8.12 5.60 2.81
C PHE A 29 8.65 4.50 1.90
N LEU A 30 7.80 3.95 1.03
CA LEU A 30 8.21 2.86 0.15
C LEU A 30 9.37 3.23 -0.78
N PRO A 31 9.42 4.42 -1.42
CA PRO A 31 10.55 4.80 -2.27
C PRO A 31 11.87 4.87 -1.49
N ILE A 32 11.82 5.35 -0.25
CA ILE A 32 13.00 5.41 0.64
C ILE A 32 13.51 4.00 0.92
N VAL A 33 12.62 3.08 1.27
CA VAL A 33 12.97 1.68 1.56
C VAL A 33 13.50 0.98 0.31
N ILE A 34 12.86 1.15 -0.84
CA ILE A 34 13.31 0.56 -2.11
C ILE A 34 14.71 1.05 -2.47
N TYR A 35 14.94 2.37 -2.41
CA TYR A 35 16.24 2.95 -2.73
C TYR A 35 17.32 2.46 -1.76
N ALA A 36 17.05 2.43 -0.45
CA ALA A 36 18.00 2.00 0.56
C ALA A 36 18.36 0.52 0.41
N VAL A 37 17.36 -0.37 0.29
CA VAL A 37 17.56 -1.81 0.10
C VAL A 37 18.24 -2.06 -1.24
N GLY A 38 17.80 -1.38 -2.28
CA GLY A 38 18.37 -1.48 -3.61
C GLY A 38 19.85 -1.11 -3.67
N THR A 39 20.21 0.01 -3.04
CA THR A 39 21.60 0.46 -2.95
C THR A 39 22.44 -0.51 -2.12
N ALA A 40 21.87 -1.02 -1.01
CA ALA A 40 22.57 -1.98 -0.15
C ALA A 40 22.82 -3.34 -0.82
N ILE A 41 21.93 -3.78 -1.72
CA ILE A 41 22.00 -5.11 -2.36
C ILE A 41 22.70 -5.05 -3.72
N PHE A 42 22.38 -4.05 -4.55
CA PHE A 42 22.85 -3.94 -5.94
C PHE A 42 23.98 -2.94 -6.12
N GLY A 43 24.37 -2.22 -5.05
CA GLY A 43 25.31 -1.11 -5.13
C GLY A 43 24.65 0.16 -5.66
N ASP A 44 25.46 1.17 -6.00
CA ASP A 44 24.93 2.43 -6.51
C ASP A 44 24.12 2.23 -7.79
N TYR A 45 22.92 2.82 -7.80
CA TYR A 45 22.03 2.87 -8.96
C TYR A 45 22.64 3.75 -10.06
N ALA A 46 23.63 3.23 -10.79
CA ALA A 46 24.30 3.86 -11.94
C ALA A 46 24.73 5.34 -11.74
N GLY A 47 24.95 5.78 -10.49
CA GLY A 47 25.28 7.17 -10.15
C GLY A 47 24.09 8.15 -10.12
N ASN A 48 22.87 7.66 -10.33
CA ASN A 48 21.65 8.46 -10.21
C ASN A 48 21.24 8.50 -8.75
N GLY A 49 21.18 9.69 -8.17
CA GLY A 49 20.90 9.86 -6.75
C GLY A 49 19.45 9.53 -6.40
N PHE A 50 19.13 9.59 -5.10
CA PHE A 50 17.77 9.41 -4.61
C PHE A 50 16.71 10.27 -5.35
N TRP A 51 17.07 11.51 -5.71
CA TRP A 51 16.15 12.42 -6.40
C TRP A 51 15.80 11.98 -7.81
N ASP A 52 16.74 11.39 -8.55
CA ASP A 52 16.48 10.86 -9.89
C ASP A 52 15.57 9.64 -9.81
N PHE A 53 15.83 8.75 -8.86
CA PHE A 53 14.96 7.61 -8.58
C PHE A 53 13.54 8.06 -8.22
N LEU A 54 13.41 9.04 -7.32
CA LEU A 54 12.10 9.57 -6.91
C LEU A 54 11.38 10.25 -8.08
N GLY A 55 12.10 11.01 -8.91
CA GLY A 55 11.58 11.65 -10.10
C GLY A 55 11.03 10.64 -11.10
N LEU A 56 11.77 9.57 -11.39
CA LEU A 56 11.34 8.47 -12.25
C LEU A 56 10.13 7.74 -11.68
N LEU A 57 10.15 7.40 -10.39
CA LEU A 57 9.04 6.70 -9.74
C LEU A 57 7.75 7.54 -9.80
N HIS A 58 7.84 8.85 -9.52
CA HIS A 58 6.70 9.73 -9.64
C HIS A 58 6.24 9.93 -11.09
N SER A 59 7.15 10.04 -12.07
CA SER A 59 6.75 10.20 -13.47
C SER A 59 5.97 8.98 -13.97
N GLU A 60 6.43 7.77 -13.65
CA GLU A 60 5.74 6.53 -14.00
C GLU A 60 4.40 6.38 -13.26
N LEU A 61 4.33 6.83 -12.00
CA LEU A 61 3.07 6.86 -11.26
C LEU A 61 2.03 7.76 -11.94
N TRP A 62 2.43 8.96 -12.35
CA TRP A 62 1.57 9.89 -13.09
C TRP A 62 1.25 9.43 -14.51
N ALA A 63 2.16 8.66 -15.13
CA ALA A 63 1.91 8.00 -16.41
C ALA A 63 0.88 6.86 -16.32
N GLY A 64 0.48 6.47 -15.10
CA GLY A 64 -0.49 5.40 -14.88
C GLY A 64 0.12 4.01 -15.04
N GLU A 65 1.44 3.88 -14.87
CA GLU A 65 2.13 2.60 -15.01
C GLU A 65 1.60 1.60 -13.95
N PRO A 66 1.00 0.47 -14.36
CA PRO A 66 0.31 -0.44 -13.42
C PRO A 66 1.22 -1.05 -12.35
N VAL A 67 2.48 -1.34 -12.66
CA VAL A 67 3.43 -1.95 -11.73
C VAL A 67 3.83 -0.98 -10.62
N VAL A 68 4.03 0.30 -10.92
CA VAL A 68 4.32 1.38 -9.98
C VAL A 68 3.11 1.65 -9.09
N TRP A 69 1.89 1.62 -9.65
CA TRP A 69 0.67 1.68 -8.85
C TRP A 69 0.54 0.47 -7.92
N PHE A 70 0.80 -0.73 -8.41
CA PHE A 70 0.80 -1.94 -7.59
C PHE A 70 1.82 -1.85 -6.46
N LEU A 71 3.02 -1.33 -6.75
CA LEU A 71 4.09 -1.13 -5.79
C LEU A 71 3.66 -0.13 -4.71
N VAL A 72 3.18 1.05 -5.08
CA VAL A 72 2.71 2.09 -4.14
C VAL A 72 1.51 1.59 -3.32
N LEU A 73 0.62 0.80 -3.90
CA LEU A 73 -0.53 0.23 -3.19
C LEU A 73 -0.18 -1.00 -2.35
N SER A 74 1.04 -1.55 -2.47
CA SER A 74 1.43 -2.78 -1.80
C SER A 74 1.22 -2.77 -0.27
N PRO A 75 1.46 -1.68 0.49
CA PRO A 75 1.19 -1.69 1.94
C PRO A 75 -0.30 -1.91 2.25
N TYR A 76 -1.18 -1.30 1.45
CA TYR A 76 -2.62 -1.50 1.56
C TYR A 76 -3.03 -2.90 1.14
N LEU A 77 -2.51 -3.40 0.02
CA LEU A 77 -2.83 -4.74 -0.48
C LEU A 77 -2.37 -5.83 0.49
N ILE A 78 -1.16 -5.72 1.05
CA ILE A 78 -0.65 -6.63 2.08
C ILE A 78 -1.58 -6.62 3.30
N TRP A 79 -2.01 -5.45 3.76
CA TRP A 79 -2.95 -5.34 4.88
C TRP A 79 -4.29 -6.00 4.58
N GLN A 80 -4.83 -5.82 3.36
CA GLN A 80 -6.08 -6.46 2.96
C GLN A 80 -5.95 -7.98 2.86
N ILE A 81 -4.86 -8.48 2.28
CA ILE A 81 -4.57 -9.91 2.23
C ILE A 81 -4.49 -10.47 3.65
N PHE A 82 -3.74 -9.81 4.54
CA PHE A 82 -3.62 -10.23 5.94
C PHE A 82 -4.98 -10.30 6.65
N ARG A 83 -5.86 -9.30 6.45
CA ARG A 83 -7.24 -9.32 6.97
C ARG A 83 -8.04 -10.50 6.42
N MET A 84 -7.95 -10.76 5.12
CA MET A 84 -8.64 -11.88 4.47
C MET A 84 -8.13 -13.22 4.99
N THR A 85 -6.81 -13.35 5.17
CA THR A 85 -6.15 -14.54 5.72
C THR A 85 -6.62 -14.82 7.14
N ILE A 86 -6.59 -13.83 8.04
CA ILE A 86 -7.11 -13.99 9.41
C ILE A 86 -8.58 -14.41 9.38
N TRP A 87 -9.39 -13.77 8.55
CA TRP A 87 -10.80 -14.10 8.45
C TRP A 87 -11.04 -15.53 7.94
N ALA A 88 -10.28 -15.98 6.95
CA ALA A 88 -10.33 -17.34 6.43
C ALA A 88 -9.97 -18.36 7.53
N PHE A 89 -8.94 -18.10 8.32
CA PHE A 89 -8.53 -18.99 9.43
C PHE A 89 -9.47 -18.94 10.65
N ARG A 90 -10.19 -17.84 10.86
CA ARG A 90 -11.17 -17.71 11.96
C ARG A 90 -12.54 -18.27 11.63
N ARG A 91 -12.79 -18.66 10.37
CA ARG A 91 -13.98 -19.46 10.03
C ARG A 91 -13.77 -20.84 10.66
N PRO A 92 -14.57 -21.27 11.64
CA PRO A 92 -14.53 -22.65 12.07
C PRO A 92 -14.78 -23.50 10.81
N HIS A 93 -13.90 -24.47 10.57
CA HIS A 93 -14.24 -25.61 9.73
C HIS A 93 -15.47 -26.26 10.38
N VAL A 94 -16.67 -25.81 10.02
CA VAL A 94 -17.88 -26.60 10.21
C VAL A 94 -17.73 -27.73 9.22
N ALA A 95 -17.05 -28.79 9.67
CA ALA A 95 -16.99 -30.06 8.97
C ALA A 95 -18.44 -30.53 8.78
N ASN A 96 -18.77 -30.78 7.51
CA ASN A 96 -19.98 -31.50 7.09
C ASN A 96 -19.99 -32.91 7.68
#